data_AF-A0A8T5U6X6-F1
#
_entry.id   AF-A0A8T5U6X6-F1
#
_cell.length_a   1.000
_cell.length_b   1.000
_cell.length_c   1.000
_cell.angle_alpha   90.00
_cell.angle_beta   90.00
_cell.angle_gamma   90.00
#
_symmetry.space_group_name_H-M   'P 1'
#
loop_
_entity.id
_entity.type
_entity.pdbx_description
1 polymer ?
#
loop_
_entity_poly.entity_id
_entity_poly.type
_entity_poly.pdbx_seq_one_letter_code
_entity_poly.pdbx_strand_id
1 'polypeptide(L)'
;MSRSYKDFLEKYKIDDFKTNLKLSGSTKIDFYNDIDKLLKNMSTIFDKLAMIGPMRGAQVLLAVAKLTGPDNVVNKTDIMRCLNVKRLEKILSAIDYLENAKYITIEKKTEKFHIIKLNEVDNPDLTIFREIVQKYWKSPQEEVEQAKKWRDEK
;
A
#
# COMPACT_ATOMS: atom_id res chain seq x y z
N MET A 1 9.22 19.70 -1.44
CA MET A 1 8.07 19.10 -0.73
C MET A 1 8.22 17.60 -0.78
N SER A 2 8.09 16.90 0.35
CA SER A 2 8.12 15.44 0.40
C SER A 2 6.95 14.86 -0.40
N ARG A 3 7.21 13.79 -1.17
CA ARG A 3 6.18 13.05 -1.92
C ARG A 3 5.83 11.72 -1.26
N SER A 4 6.63 11.28 -0.30
CA SER A 4 6.46 10.03 0.43
C SER A 4 6.59 10.22 1.95
N TYR A 5 6.16 9.24 2.74
CA TYR A 5 6.39 9.21 4.18
C TYR A 5 7.89 9.05 4.49
N LYS A 6 8.63 8.30 3.66
CA LYS A 6 10.09 8.18 3.78
C LYS A 6 10.81 9.52 3.58
N ASP A 7 10.43 10.27 2.55
CA ASP A 7 11.00 11.59 2.28
C ASP A 7 10.77 12.54 3.47
N PHE A 8 9.60 12.43 4.11
CA PHE A 8 9.27 13.23 5.30
C PHE A 8 10.19 12.87 6.48
N LEU A 9 10.39 11.58 6.75
CA LEU A 9 11.31 11.13 7.80
C LEU A 9 12.73 11.60 7.52
N GLU A 10 13.22 11.44 6.29
CA GLU A 10 14.58 11.81 5.89
C GLU A 10 14.80 13.33 5.92
N LYS A 11 13.87 14.11 5.36
CA LYS A 11 13.95 15.59 5.32
C LYS A 11 14.11 16.19 6.72
N TYR A 12 13.39 15.64 7.69
CA TYR A 12 13.39 16.14 9.06
C TYR A 12 14.23 15.29 10.02
N LYS A 13 14.91 14.25 9.52
CA LYS A 13 15.72 13.30 10.31
C LYS A 13 14.99 12.78 11.55
N ILE A 14 13.71 12.45 11.41
CA ILE A 14 12.84 12.05 12.54
C ILE A 14 13.29 10.72 13.14
N ASP A 15 13.91 9.87 12.32
CA ASP A 15 14.48 8.58 12.68
C ASP A 15 15.95 8.66 13.13
N ASP A 16 16.57 9.85 13.14
CA ASP A 16 17.91 10.05 13.68
C ASP A 16 17.86 10.34 15.19
N PHE A 17 17.98 9.27 15.98
CA PHE A 17 18.05 9.38 17.45
C PHE A 17 19.37 9.97 17.98
N LYS A 18 20.34 10.30 17.11
CA LYS A 18 21.59 10.94 17.51
C LYS A 18 21.46 12.45 17.63
N THR A 19 20.42 13.05 17.05
CA THR A 19 20.26 14.51 17.02
C THR A 19 18.87 14.93 17.48
N ASN A 20 18.79 16.12 18.10
CA ASN A 20 17.51 16.71 18.47
C ASN A 20 16.91 17.45 17.27
N LEU A 21 15.64 17.20 16.97
CA LEU A 21 14.89 17.94 15.97
C LEU A 21 14.78 19.42 16.39
N LYS A 22 15.49 20.31 15.68
CA LYS A 22 15.43 21.76 15.87
C LYS A 22 14.84 22.43 14.65
N LEU A 23 13.62 22.95 14.76
CA LEU A 23 12.93 23.65 13.69
C LEU A 23 12.97 25.17 13.93
N SER A 24 13.55 25.91 12.99
CA SER A 24 13.47 27.38 12.97
C SER A 24 12.07 27.86 12.56
N GLY A 25 11.76 29.16 12.68
CA GLY A 25 10.42 29.69 12.41
C GLY A 25 9.85 29.27 11.04
N SER A 26 10.60 29.47 9.95
CA SER A 26 10.19 29.03 8.61
C SER A 26 10.13 27.51 8.48
N THR A 27 11.08 26.79 9.09
CA THR A 27 11.10 25.32 9.07
C THR A 27 9.93 24.68 9.82
N LYS A 28 9.38 25.35 10.85
CA LYS A 28 8.17 24.90 11.55
C LYS A 28 6.94 24.96 10.63
N ILE A 29 6.83 26.00 9.81
CA ILE A 29 5.75 26.17 8.84
C ILE A 29 5.83 25.06 7.79
N ASP A 30 7.04 24.81 7.24
CA ASP A 30 7.25 23.73 6.27
C ASP A 30 6.92 22.36 6.84
N PHE A 31 7.34 22.10 8.09
CA PHE A 31 7.04 20.85 8.79
C PHE A 31 5.54 20.65 8.95
N TYR A 32 4.82 21.67 9.40
CA TYR A 32 3.37 21.62 9.55
C TYR A 32 2.66 21.38 8.21
N ASN A 33 3.07 22.08 7.16
CA ASN A 33 2.49 21.93 5.82
C ASN A 33 2.73 20.53 5.25
N ASP A 34 3.93 19.97 5.44
CA ASP A 34 4.24 18.61 4.98
C ASP A 34 3.44 17.56 5.77
N ILE A 35 3.22 17.74 7.08
CA ILE A 35 2.33 16.87 7.88
C ILE A 35 0.89 16.97 7.39
N ASP A 36 0.35 18.17 7.25
CA ASP A 36 -1.04 18.39 6.81
C ASP A 36 -1.28 17.73 5.45
N LYS A 37 -0.30 17.80 4.55
CA LYS A 37 -0.34 17.10 3.26
C LYS A 37 -0.36 15.57 3.42
N LEU A 38 0.44 14.99 4.31
CA LEU A 38 0.39 13.54 4.60
C LEU A 38 -0.98 13.13 5.14
N LEU A 39 -1.55 13.91 6.07
CA LEU A 39 -2.88 13.66 6.65
C LEU A 39 -3.98 13.73 5.58
N LYS A 40 -3.94 14.75 4.71
CA LYS A 40 -4.87 14.89 3.58
C LYS A 40 -4.79 13.70 2.63
N ASN A 41 -3.57 13.28 2.27
CA ASN A 41 -3.38 12.12 1.40
C ASN A 41 -3.93 10.84 2.04
N MET A 42 -3.69 10.63 3.34
CA MET A 42 -4.30 9.49 4.06
C MET A 42 -5.83 9.56 4.04
N SER A 43 -6.42 10.74 4.24
CA SER A 43 -7.87 10.89 4.17
C SER A 43 -8.41 10.58 2.76
N THR A 44 -7.73 11.02 1.70
CA THR A 44 -8.10 10.69 0.31
C THR A 44 -8.01 9.19 0.04
N ILE A 45 -6.99 8.51 0.58
CA ILE A 45 -6.86 7.06 0.48
C ILE A 45 -8.05 6.36 1.15
N PHE A 46 -8.43 6.77 2.37
CA PHE A 46 -9.58 6.17 3.07
C PHE A 46 -10.89 6.38 2.31
N ASP A 47 -11.09 7.58 1.75
CA ASP A 47 -12.26 7.88 0.94
C ASP A 47 -12.32 6.99 -0.32
N LYS A 48 -11.19 6.89 -1.05
CA LYS A 48 -11.05 5.96 -2.19
C LYS A 48 -11.38 4.53 -1.80
N LEU A 49 -10.84 4.02 -0.69
CA LEU A 49 -11.10 2.66 -0.21
C LEU A 49 -12.58 2.44 0.12
N ALA A 50 -13.25 3.42 0.73
CA ALA A 50 -14.67 3.36 1.08
C ALA A 50 -15.57 3.36 -0.16
N MET A 51 -15.13 4.00 -1.25
CA MET A 51 -15.88 4.11 -2.51
C MET A 51 -15.65 2.94 -3.48
N ILE A 52 -14.76 2.00 -3.16
CA ILE A 52 -14.55 0.81 -3.99
C ILE A 52 -15.76 -0.12 -3.86
N GLY A 53 -16.58 -0.15 -4.92
CA GLY A 53 -17.86 -0.86 -4.93
C GLY A 53 -17.79 -2.38 -4.72
N PRO A 54 -16.84 -3.13 -5.33
CA PRO A 54 -16.78 -4.57 -5.13
C PRO A 54 -16.41 -4.97 -3.70
N MET A 55 -17.09 -5.99 -3.16
CA MET A 55 -16.92 -6.51 -1.79
C MET A 55 -15.45 -6.82 -1.40
N ARG A 56 -14.58 -7.09 -2.37
CA ARG A 56 -13.15 -7.37 -2.16
C ARG A 56 -12.19 -6.35 -2.77
N GLY A 57 -12.68 -5.28 -3.39
CA GLY A 57 -11.82 -4.35 -4.11
C GLY A 57 -10.81 -3.65 -3.21
N ALA A 58 -11.22 -3.16 -2.04
CA ALA A 58 -10.30 -2.60 -1.05
C ALA A 58 -9.26 -3.63 -0.57
N GLN A 59 -9.66 -4.88 -0.34
CA GLN A 59 -8.76 -5.96 0.07
C GLN A 59 -7.72 -6.29 -1.01
N VAL A 60 -8.16 -6.37 -2.27
CA VAL A 60 -7.25 -6.59 -3.40
C VAL A 60 -6.28 -5.43 -3.54
N LEU A 61 -6.73 -4.18 -3.40
CA LEU A 61 -5.85 -3.02 -3.47
C LEU A 61 -4.80 -3.01 -2.34
N LEU A 62 -5.19 -3.36 -1.11
CA LEU A 62 -4.26 -3.57 0.01
C LEU A 62 -3.23 -4.67 -0.29
N ALA A 63 -3.66 -5.81 -0.82
CA ALA A 63 -2.75 -6.90 -1.16
C ALA A 63 -1.78 -6.50 -2.28
N VAL A 64 -2.25 -5.81 -3.33
CA VAL A 64 -1.38 -5.28 -4.38
C VAL A 64 -0.36 -4.31 -3.79
N ALA A 65 -0.77 -3.38 -2.94
CA ALA A 65 0.13 -2.45 -2.27
C ALA A 65 1.16 -3.14 -1.36
N LYS A 66 0.76 -4.15 -0.60
CA LYS A 66 1.65 -4.94 0.25
C LYS A 66 2.74 -5.66 -0.57
N LEU A 67 2.33 -6.24 -1.70
CA LEU A 67 3.21 -7.09 -2.53
C LEU A 67 4.05 -6.28 -3.53
N THR A 68 3.56 -5.12 -3.99
CA THR A 68 4.24 -4.29 -4.99
C THR A 68 5.50 -3.67 -4.38
N GLY A 69 6.64 -3.84 -5.04
CA GLY A 69 7.94 -3.29 -4.67
C GLY A 69 8.81 -3.09 -5.91
N PRO A 70 10.00 -2.46 -5.78
CA PRO A 70 10.87 -2.13 -6.91
C PRO A 70 11.18 -3.35 -7.83
N ASP A 71 11.35 -4.52 -7.22
CA ASP A 71 11.78 -5.75 -7.90
C ASP A 71 10.72 -6.85 -7.88
N ASN A 72 9.52 -6.57 -7.36
CA ASN A 72 8.50 -7.58 -7.16
C ASN A 72 7.55 -7.68 -8.35
N VAL A 73 7.48 -8.87 -8.92
CA VAL A 73 6.44 -9.23 -9.89
C VAL A 73 5.24 -9.79 -9.14
N VAL A 74 4.15 -9.03 -9.09
CA VAL A 74 2.91 -9.46 -8.44
C VAL A 74 1.95 -10.04 -9.48
N ASN A 75 1.48 -11.26 -9.25
CA ASN A 75 0.46 -11.90 -10.07
C ASN A 75 -0.83 -12.16 -9.27
N LYS A 76 -1.88 -12.62 -9.96
CA LYS A 76 -3.19 -12.91 -9.34
C LYS A 76 -3.11 -13.96 -8.22
N THR A 77 -2.23 -14.94 -8.35
CA THR A 77 -2.02 -16.00 -7.35
C THR A 77 -1.33 -15.45 -6.10
N ASP A 78 -0.42 -14.50 -6.23
CA ASP A 78 0.24 -13.85 -5.09
C ASP A 78 -0.78 -13.06 -4.26
N ILE A 79 -1.64 -12.28 -4.93
CA ILE A 79 -2.75 -11.56 -4.29
C ILE A 79 -3.66 -12.54 -3.54
N MET A 80 -4.03 -13.64 -4.20
CA MET A 80 -4.88 -14.67 -3.61
C MET A 80 -4.23 -15.28 -2.35
N ARG A 81 -2.92 -15.55 -2.39
CA ARG A 81 -2.15 -16.08 -1.26
C ARG A 81 -2.08 -15.08 -0.12
N CYS A 82 -1.73 -13.83 -0.41
CA CYS A 82 -1.66 -12.73 0.56
C CYS A 82 -3.00 -12.55 1.30
N LEU A 83 -4.12 -12.64 0.58
CA LEU A 83 -5.47 -12.56 1.15
C LEU A 83 -5.97 -13.86 1.79
N ASN A 84 -5.16 -14.93 1.77
CA ASN A 84 -5.53 -16.27 2.24
C ASN A 84 -6.86 -16.77 1.64
N VAL A 85 -7.01 -16.61 0.32
CA VAL A 85 -8.20 -16.99 -0.43
C VAL A 85 -7.93 -18.28 -1.20
N LYS A 86 -8.89 -19.21 -1.24
CA LYS A 86 -8.69 -20.52 -1.89
C LYS A 86 -9.06 -20.57 -3.38
N ARG A 87 -9.78 -19.56 -3.87
CA ARG A 87 -10.43 -19.54 -5.19
C ARG A 87 -10.24 -18.18 -5.85
N LEU A 88 -9.66 -18.18 -7.06
CA LEU A 88 -9.31 -16.96 -7.80
C LEU A 88 -10.55 -16.16 -8.17
N GLU A 89 -11.67 -16.83 -8.47
CA GLU A 89 -12.93 -16.21 -8.89
C GLU A 89 -13.46 -15.20 -7.87
N LYS A 90 -13.10 -15.38 -6.59
CA LYS A 90 -13.51 -14.47 -5.51
C LYS A 90 -12.87 -13.08 -5.61
N ILE A 91 -11.77 -12.93 -6.35
CA ILE A 91 -11.03 -11.66 -6.47
C ILE A 91 -11.00 -11.11 -7.90
N LEU A 92 -11.46 -11.87 -8.90
CA LEU A 92 -11.41 -11.45 -10.32
C LEU A 92 -12.18 -10.14 -10.56
N SER A 93 -13.45 -10.08 -10.14
CA SER A 93 -14.27 -8.87 -10.32
C SER A 93 -13.69 -7.63 -9.64
N ALA A 94 -12.99 -7.83 -8.52
CA ALA A 94 -12.27 -6.76 -7.83
C ALA A 94 -11.04 -6.29 -8.62
N ILE A 95 -10.26 -7.22 -9.19
CA ILE A 95 -9.10 -6.89 -10.04
C ILE A 95 -9.56 -6.13 -11.28
N ASP A 96 -10.58 -6.64 -11.99
CA ASP A 96 -11.09 -6.02 -13.22
C ASP A 96 -11.64 -4.61 -12.93
N TYR A 97 -12.35 -4.43 -11.81
CA TYR A 97 -12.80 -3.11 -11.38
C TYR A 97 -11.62 -2.16 -11.10
N LEU A 98 -10.60 -2.60 -10.35
CA LEU A 98 -9.47 -1.74 -9.99
C LEU A 98 -8.64 -1.34 -11.21
N GLU A 99 -8.52 -2.21 -12.22
CA GLU A 99 -7.89 -1.90 -13.50
C GLU A 99 -8.71 -0.85 -14.26
N ASN A 100 -10.02 -1.06 -14.41
CA ASN A 100 -10.92 -0.13 -15.09
C ASN A 100 -10.98 1.24 -14.41
N ALA A 101 -10.97 1.27 -13.08
CA ALA A 101 -10.93 2.47 -12.26
C ALA A 101 -9.52 3.08 -12.13
N LYS A 102 -8.52 2.52 -12.82
CA LYS A 102 -7.13 3.00 -12.89
C LYS A 102 -6.39 3.04 -11.54
N TYR A 103 -6.79 2.23 -10.56
CA TYR A 103 -6.03 2.06 -9.32
C TYR A 103 -4.81 1.16 -9.51
N ILE A 104 -4.91 0.20 -10.43
CA ILE A 104 -3.84 -0.72 -10.79
C ILE A 104 -3.62 -0.70 -12.30
N THR A 105 -2.44 -1.15 -12.72
CA THR A 105 -2.12 -1.46 -14.11
C THR A 105 -1.79 -2.95 -14.23
N ILE A 106 -2.17 -3.55 -15.36
CA ILE A 106 -1.87 -4.95 -15.65
C ILE A 106 -1.04 -5.05 -16.93
N GLU A 107 0.23 -5.39 -16.78
CA GLU A 107 1.11 -5.70 -17.91
C GLU A 107 0.97 -7.19 -18.27
N LYS A 108 0.41 -7.48 -19.45
CA LYS A 108 0.30 -8.84 -19.98
C LYS A 108 1.65 -9.28 -20.54
N LYS A 109 2.30 -10.26 -19.91
CA LYS A 109 3.50 -10.91 -20.48
C LYS A 109 3.17 -12.17 -21.26
N THR A 110 2.17 -12.93 -20.82
CA THR A 110 1.58 -14.05 -21.57
C THR A 110 0.08 -14.15 -21.26
N GLU A 111 -0.67 -15.02 -21.95
CA GLU A 111 -2.10 -15.28 -21.64
C GLU A 111 -2.35 -15.68 -20.19
N LYS A 112 -1.36 -16.32 -19.54
CA LYS A 112 -1.47 -16.81 -18.16
C LYS A 112 -0.70 -15.94 -17.15
N PHE A 113 0.23 -15.10 -17.59
CA PHE A 113 1.10 -14.33 -16.72
C PHE A 113 0.88 -12.83 -16.86
N HIS A 114 0.32 -12.27 -15.80
CA HIS A 114 -0.06 -10.86 -15.69
C HIS A 114 0.73 -10.24 -14.53
N ILE A 115 1.39 -9.12 -14.80
CA ILE A 115 2.08 -8.33 -13.76
C ILE A 115 1.15 -7.21 -13.34
N ILE A 116 0.77 -7.21 -12.07
CA ILE A 116 -0.14 -6.22 -11.48
C ILE A 116 0.69 -5.22 -10.68
N LYS A 117 0.49 -3.92 -10.92
CA LYS A 117 1.17 -2.83 -10.22
C LYS A 117 0.18 -1.77 -9.78
N LEU A 118 0.49 -1.03 -8.71
CA LEU A 118 -0.23 0.19 -8.38
C LEU A 118 -0.02 1.25 -9.47
N ASN A 119 -1.06 1.99 -9.82
CA ASN A 119 -0.96 3.10 -10.77
C ASN A 119 -0.54 4.41 -10.07
N GLU A 120 0.68 4.43 -9.54
CA GLU A 120 1.22 5.58 -8.79
C GLU A 120 1.46 6.82 -9.66
N VAL A 121 1.54 6.64 -10.99
CA VAL A 121 1.72 7.74 -11.95
C VAL A 121 0.47 8.61 -12.01
N ASP A 122 -0.70 7.98 -12.22
CA ASP A 122 -1.98 8.71 -12.28
C ASP A 122 -2.56 9.00 -10.88
N ASN A 123 -2.12 8.25 -9.86
CA ASN A 123 -2.59 8.38 -8.47
C ASN A 123 -1.40 8.48 -7.50
N PRO A 124 -0.79 9.68 -7.34
CA PRO A 124 0.39 9.87 -6.50
C PRO A 124 0.17 9.54 -5.01
N ASP A 125 -1.07 9.59 -4.53
CA ASP A 125 -1.45 9.18 -3.19
C ASP A 125 -1.24 7.68 -2.95
N LEU A 126 -1.24 6.86 -4.00
CA LEU A 126 -0.96 5.42 -3.88
C LEU A 126 0.48 5.13 -3.42
N THR A 127 1.43 6.04 -3.63
CA THR A 127 2.79 5.88 -3.10
C THR A 127 2.79 5.87 -1.57
N ILE A 128 2.09 6.82 -0.94
CA ILE A 128 1.96 6.88 0.52
C ILE A 128 1.14 5.69 1.03
N PHE A 129 0.06 5.34 0.32
CA PHE A 129 -0.72 4.14 0.63
C PHE A 129 0.16 2.89 0.67
N ARG A 130 0.99 2.66 -0.35
CA ARG A 130 1.92 1.53 -0.42
C ARG A 130 2.84 1.50 0.79
N GLU A 131 3.46 2.62 1.13
CA GLU A 131 4.39 2.71 2.26
C GLU A 131 3.71 2.38 3.60
N ILE A 132 2.51 2.92 3.81
CA ILE A 132 1.72 2.66 5.02
C ILE A 132 1.34 1.17 5.09
N VAL A 133 0.82 0.61 4.00
CA VAL A 133 0.38 -0.79 3.93
C VAL A 133 1.55 -1.74 4.16
N GLN A 134 2.68 -1.51 3.50
CA GLN A 134 3.87 -2.35 3.67
C GLN A 134 4.36 -2.37 5.12
N LYS A 135 4.36 -1.19 5.77
CA LYS A 135 4.89 -1.02 7.13
C LYS A 135 3.93 -1.49 8.23
N TYR A 136 2.63 -1.22 8.08
CA TYR A 136 1.68 -1.34 9.18
C TYR A 136 0.59 -2.38 8.97
N TRP A 137 0.21 -2.68 7.73
CA TRP A 137 -0.86 -3.65 7.48
C TRP A 137 -0.31 -5.08 7.54
N LYS A 138 -0.93 -5.92 8.37
CA LYS A 138 -0.71 -7.36 8.37
C LYS A 138 -1.72 -8.02 7.44
N SER A 139 -1.21 -8.78 6.49
CA SER A 139 -2.05 -9.55 5.56
C SER A 139 -2.70 -10.74 6.27
N PRO A 140 -3.87 -11.20 5.80
CA PRO A 140 -4.49 -12.42 6.31
C PRO A 140 -3.57 -13.65 6.29
N GLN A 141 -2.66 -13.75 5.32
CA GLN A 141 -1.65 -14.80 5.27
C GLN A 141 -0.70 -14.73 6.47
N GLU A 142 -0.13 -13.56 6.75
CA GLU A 142 0.80 -13.33 7.86
C GLU A 142 0.15 -13.68 9.20
N GLU A 143 -1.13 -13.35 9.38
CA GLU A 143 -1.88 -13.70 10.60
C GLU A 143 -2.04 -15.22 10.78
N VAL A 144 -2.35 -15.93 9.69
CA VAL A 144 -2.47 -17.40 9.74
C VAL A 144 -1.13 -18.06 10.03
N GLU A 145 -0.04 -17.57 9.43
CA GLU A 145 1.31 -18.07 9.68
C GLU A 145 1.76 -17.81 11.12
N GLN A 146 1.48 -16.62 11.65
CA GLN A 146 1.75 -16.29 13.04
C GLN A 146 0.97 -17.20 14.01
N ALA A 147 -0.31 -17.45 13.73
CA ALA A 147 -1.15 -18.32 14.54
C ALA A 147 -0.75 -19.81 14.48
N LYS A 148 -0.04 -20.25 13.44
CA LYS A 148 0.55 -21.61 13.37
C LYS A 148 1.78 -21.73 14.25
N LYS A 149 2.71 -20.78 14.17
CA LYS A 149 3.93 -20.76 15.00
C LYS A 149 3.61 -20.87 16.49
N TRP A 150 2.61 -20.14 16.97
CA TRP A 150 2.18 -20.21 18.37
C TRP A 150 1.56 -21.55 18.79
N ARG A 151 1.04 -22.35 17.85
CA ARG A 151 0.56 -23.70 18.16
C ARG A 151 1.72 -24.68 18.25
N ASP A 152 2.73 -24.52 17.40
CA ASP A 152 3.89 -25.42 17.31
C ASP A 152 4.90 -25.16 18.45
N GLU A 153 4.86 -23.98 19.07
CA GLU A 153 5.65 -23.61 20.25
C GLU A 153 5.03 -24.04 21.60
N LYS A 154 3.86 -24.68 21.60
CA LYS A 154 3.18 -25.24 22.79
C LYS A 154 3.26 -26.76 22.82
#